data_AF-A0A2G6QLQ6-F1
#
_entry.id   AF-A0A2G6QLQ6-F1
#
_cell.length_a   1.000
_cell.length_b   1.000
_cell.length_c   1.000
_cell.angle_alpha   90.00
_cell.angle_beta   90.00
_cell.angle_gamma   90.00
#
_symmetry.space_group_name_H-M   'P 1'
#
loop_
_entity.id
_entity.type
_entity.pdbx_description
1 polymer ?
#
loop_
_entity_poly.entity_id
_entity_poly.type
_entity_poly.pdbx_seq_one_letter_code
_entity_poly.pdbx_strand_id
1 'polypeptide(L)'
;MFRKNFLVAVLLGLLFTSCNTIGKQENNAVVSKLFRNEDGKSMELLFDNEKDVVTVLLQEQKIVLQKEKTASGFSYKNSDYELFGKGDDVQLIKNGKVLFEHKDDVVFIKAKNSKGDVLDMKFNNTQGAVKVYFNGGKQIDLIQQKSASGIWYKNDIYELSGKGNHYTLKKGSKTLFKN
;
A
#
# COMPACT_ATOMS: atom_id res chain seq x y z
N MET A 1 38.93 33.89 -42.70
CA MET A 1 39.18 32.48 -43.08
C MET A 1 40.61 32.14 -42.70
N PHE A 2 40.84 31.45 -41.58
CA PHE A 2 41.97 30.54 -41.32
C PHE A 2 41.77 29.90 -39.94
N ARG A 3 41.73 28.57 -39.93
CA ARG A 3 41.68 27.70 -38.76
C ARG A 3 43.09 27.52 -38.19
N LYS A 4 43.22 27.29 -36.88
CA LYS A 4 43.98 26.16 -36.30
C LYS A 4 43.78 26.06 -34.79
N ASN A 5 43.63 24.83 -34.34
CA ASN A 5 43.42 24.37 -32.97
C ASN A 5 44.71 24.50 -32.16
N PHE A 6 44.61 24.72 -30.84
CA PHE A 6 45.51 24.05 -29.90
C PHE A 6 44.74 23.63 -28.64
N LEU A 7 44.82 22.32 -28.40
CA LEU A 7 44.30 21.59 -27.27
C LEU A 7 45.40 21.58 -26.20
N VAL A 8 45.11 21.94 -24.96
CA VAL A 8 45.90 21.48 -23.80
C VAL A 8 44.93 20.98 -22.75
N ALA A 9 44.96 19.67 -22.55
CA ALA A 9 44.29 18.96 -21.48
C ALA A 9 45.04 19.18 -20.17
N VAL A 10 44.32 19.46 -19.08
CA VAL A 10 44.81 19.17 -17.73
C VAL A 10 43.76 18.34 -17.01
N LEU A 11 44.18 17.11 -16.79
CA LEU A 11 43.57 16.01 -16.07
C LEU A 11 43.35 16.42 -14.60
N LEU A 12 42.12 16.73 -14.20
CA LEU A 12 41.78 16.85 -12.78
C LEU A 12 41.35 15.48 -12.28
N GLY A 13 42.25 14.85 -11.52
CA GLY A 13 42.12 13.48 -11.03
C GLY A 13 40.90 13.29 -10.14
N LEU A 14 40.18 12.21 -10.43
CA LEU A 14 39.20 11.61 -9.53
C LEU A 14 39.94 11.04 -8.31
N LEU A 15 39.86 11.73 -7.18
CA LEU A 15 40.13 11.11 -5.89
C LEU A 15 38.86 10.36 -5.45
N PHE A 16 38.78 9.08 -5.82
CA PHE A 16 37.86 8.16 -5.16
C PHE A 16 38.42 7.83 -3.78
N THR A 17 38.07 8.64 -2.78
CA THR A 17 38.12 8.21 -1.39
C THR A 17 36.99 7.22 -1.16
N SER A 18 37.29 5.96 -1.45
CA SER A 18 36.64 4.80 -0.85
C SER A 18 36.87 4.84 0.66
N CYS A 19 35.85 5.17 1.45
CA CYS A 19 35.44 4.46 2.66
C CYS A 19 34.41 5.31 3.41
N ASN A 20 33.16 4.87 3.34
CA ASN A 20 32.44 4.40 4.52
C ASN A 20 31.04 4.07 4.02
N THR A 21 30.81 2.78 3.78
CA THR A 21 29.49 2.19 4.03
C THR A 21 29.21 2.44 5.50
N ILE A 22 28.65 3.62 5.80
CA ILE A 22 27.86 3.83 7.00
C ILE A 22 26.73 2.84 6.84
N GLY A 23 26.91 1.66 7.45
CA GLY A 23 25.83 0.75 7.71
C GLY A 23 24.77 1.57 8.42
N LYS A 24 23.72 1.91 7.68
CA LYS A 24 22.54 2.54 8.20
C LYS A 24 21.96 1.54 9.20
N GLN A 25 22.28 1.73 10.48
CA GLN A 25 21.61 1.03 11.56
C GLN A 25 20.21 1.62 11.61
N GLU A 26 19.32 1.04 10.81
CA GLU A 26 17.93 1.44 10.70
C GLU A 26 17.18 0.86 11.90
N ASN A 27 17.16 1.62 13.00
CA ASN A 27 16.26 1.34 14.12
C ASN A 27 14.81 1.58 13.66
N ASN A 28 14.19 0.55 13.10
CA ASN A 28 12.80 0.51 12.61
C ASN A 28 11.76 0.47 13.75
N ALA A 29 11.92 1.29 14.80
CA ALA A 29 10.99 1.32 15.95
C ALA A 29 9.65 2.01 15.61
N VAL A 30 9.65 2.88 14.59
CA VAL A 30 8.48 3.66 14.17
C VAL A 30 7.96 3.17 12.81
N VAL A 31 6.69 2.76 12.78
CA VAL A 31 6.00 2.31 11.55
C VAL A 31 5.05 3.40 11.08
N SER A 32 5.13 3.80 9.80
CA SER A 32 4.19 4.75 9.19
C SER A 32 3.05 4.05 8.43
N LYS A 33 1.83 4.57 8.54
CA LYS A 33 0.68 4.23 7.68
C LYS A 33 -0.04 5.49 7.23
N LEU A 34 -0.34 5.58 5.93
CA LEU A 34 -1.12 6.67 5.33
C LEU A 34 -2.54 6.19 5.01
N PHE A 35 -3.54 6.97 5.42
CA PHE A 35 -4.95 6.74 5.15
C PHE A 35 -5.53 7.90 4.36
N ARG A 36 -6.55 7.62 3.54
CA ARG A 36 -7.30 8.64 2.81
C ARG A 36 -8.80 8.41 2.96
N ASN A 37 -9.55 9.41 3.41
CA ASN A 37 -10.99 9.29 3.55
C ASN A 37 -11.73 9.51 2.22
N GLU A 38 -13.06 9.32 2.22
CA GLU A 38 -13.92 9.52 1.04
C GLU A 38 -13.88 10.96 0.50
N ASP A 39 -13.65 11.95 1.37
CA ASP A 39 -13.46 13.37 0.96
C ASP A 39 -12.09 13.63 0.32
N GLY A 40 -11.23 12.61 0.25
CA GLY A 40 -9.87 12.72 -0.26
C GLY A 40 -8.87 13.35 0.70
N LYS A 41 -9.23 13.63 1.96
CA LYS A 41 -8.31 14.08 3.02
C LYS A 41 -7.37 12.94 3.41
N SER A 42 -6.15 13.28 3.79
CA SER A 42 -5.13 12.33 4.22
C SER A 42 -4.84 12.43 5.71
N MET A 43 -4.60 11.28 6.34
CA MET A 43 -4.13 11.15 7.72
C MET A 43 -2.96 10.17 7.75
N GLU A 44 -1.84 10.57 8.32
CA GLU A 44 -0.69 9.67 8.54
C GLU A 44 -0.61 9.28 10.02
N LEU A 45 -0.37 8.01 10.28
CA LEU A 45 -0.13 7.45 11.60
C LEU A 45 1.31 6.98 11.71
N LEU A 46 2.02 7.48 12.71
CA LEU A 46 3.37 7.03 13.06
C LEU A 46 3.28 6.26 14.38
N PHE A 47 3.38 4.94 14.30
CA PHE A 47 3.31 4.04 15.45
C PHE A 47 4.70 3.83 16.04
N ASP A 48 4.93 4.34 17.25
CA ASP A 48 6.11 4.06 18.06
C ASP A 48 5.77 2.90 19.00
N ASN A 49 6.10 1.68 18.57
CA ASN A 49 5.73 0.45 19.29
C ASN A 49 6.54 0.24 20.58
N GLU A 50 7.69 0.91 20.73
CA GLU A 50 8.48 0.86 21.96
C GLU A 50 7.86 1.73 23.05
N LYS A 51 7.24 2.86 22.65
CA LYS A 51 6.59 3.79 23.58
C LYS A 51 5.10 3.54 23.73
N ASP A 52 4.53 2.60 22.97
CA ASP A 52 3.08 2.39 22.88
C ASP A 52 2.33 3.70 22.57
N VAL A 53 2.90 4.51 21.66
CA VAL A 53 2.38 5.81 21.25
C VAL A 53 2.09 5.82 19.75
N VAL A 54 1.03 6.50 19.34
CA VAL A 54 0.83 6.89 17.94
C VAL A 54 0.85 8.40 17.80
N THR A 55 1.58 8.88 16.79
CA THR A 55 1.46 10.26 16.32
C THR A 55 0.55 10.29 15.10
N VAL A 56 -0.53 11.07 15.18
CA VAL A 56 -1.43 11.36 14.08
C VAL A 56 -1.02 12.67 13.42
N LEU A 57 -0.81 12.66 12.11
CA LEU A 57 -0.63 13.85 11.28
C LEU A 57 -1.87 14.05 10.42
N LEU A 58 -2.63 15.11 10.68
CA LEU A 58 -3.86 15.43 9.96
C LEU A 58 -3.90 16.94 9.68
N GLN A 59 -3.89 17.34 8.41
CA GLN A 59 -3.95 18.75 7.99
C GLN A 59 -2.94 19.63 8.76
N GLU A 60 -1.66 19.21 8.76
CA GLU A 60 -0.55 19.87 9.48
C GLU A 60 -0.63 19.83 11.02
N GLN A 61 -1.72 19.31 11.60
CA GLN A 61 -1.82 19.10 13.03
C GLN A 61 -1.13 17.79 13.42
N LYS A 62 -0.33 17.87 14.49
CA LYS A 62 0.30 16.73 15.14
C LYS A 62 -0.42 16.42 16.45
N ILE A 63 -0.97 15.21 16.55
CA ILE A 63 -1.67 14.74 17.75
C ILE A 63 -0.95 13.50 18.27
N VAL A 64 -0.53 13.51 19.52
CA VAL A 64 0.12 12.36 20.15
C VAL A 64 -0.90 11.66 21.05
N LEU A 65 -1.05 10.35 20.86
CA LEU A 65 -2.03 9.52 21.56
C LEU A 65 -1.33 8.32 22.21
N GLN A 66 -1.79 7.96 23.40
CA GLN A 66 -1.29 6.82 24.18
C GLN A 66 -2.17 5.60 23.94
N LYS A 67 -1.56 4.42 23.84
CA LYS A 67 -2.28 3.17 23.60
C LYS A 67 -3.20 2.82 24.77
N GLU A 68 -4.36 2.29 24.43
CA GLU A 68 -5.35 1.77 25.36
C GLU A 68 -5.53 0.27 25.16
N LYS A 69 -5.86 -0.43 26.25
CA LYS A 69 -6.20 -1.85 26.19
C LYS A 69 -7.58 -2.01 25.54
N THR A 70 -7.67 -2.84 24.50
CA THR A 70 -8.92 -3.19 23.82
C THR A 70 -9.07 -4.70 23.69
N ALA A 71 -10.30 -5.18 23.54
CA ALA A 71 -10.59 -6.59 23.28
C ALA A 71 -10.27 -6.99 21.81
N SER A 72 -10.35 -6.04 20.88
CA SER A 72 -10.03 -6.26 19.46
C SER A 72 -9.62 -4.96 18.79
N GLY A 73 -8.79 -5.06 17.75
CA GLY A 73 -8.27 -3.90 17.03
C GLY A 73 -7.23 -3.13 17.83
N PHE A 74 -7.17 -1.82 17.62
CA PHE A 74 -6.33 -0.91 18.38
C PHE A 74 -7.12 0.31 18.84
N SER A 75 -6.71 0.88 19.96
CA SER A 75 -7.25 2.11 20.52
C SER A 75 -6.10 2.95 21.07
N TYR A 76 -6.10 4.25 20.79
CA TYR A 76 -5.19 5.22 21.36
C TYR A 76 -5.96 6.49 21.73
N LYS A 77 -5.62 7.14 22.84
CA LYS A 77 -6.33 8.36 23.27
C LYS A 77 -5.43 9.38 23.96
N ASN A 78 -5.95 10.59 24.08
CA ASN A 78 -5.52 11.61 25.05
C ASN A 78 -6.76 12.30 25.65
N SER A 79 -6.64 13.51 26.21
CA SER A 79 -7.79 14.20 26.82
C SER A 79 -8.90 14.58 25.83
N ASP A 80 -8.55 14.85 24.58
CA ASP A 80 -9.46 15.48 23.61
C ASP A 80 -9.72 14.57 22.40
N TYR A 81 -8.87 13.59 22.17
CA TYR A 81 -8.85 12.76 20.96
C TYR A 81 -8.86 11.28 21.27
N GLU A 82 -9.53 10.53 20.41
CA GLU A 82 -9.57 9.08 20.42
C GLU A 82 -9.34 8.56 18.98
N LEU A 83 -8.47 7.56 18.84
CA LEU A 83 -8.18 6.87 17.60
C LEU A 83 -8.51 5.39 17.77
N PHE A 84 -9.40 4.88 16.94
CA PHE A 84 -9.78 3.48 16.91
C PHE A 84 -9.51 2.88 15.54
N GLY A 85 -9.24 1.58 15.50
CA GLY A 85 -9.21 0.88 14.23
C GLY A 85 -9.16 -0.63 14.36
N LYS A 86 -9.41 -1.31 13.24
CA LYS A 86 -9.38 -2.77 13.12
C LYS A 86 -8.98 -3.14 11.70
N GLY A 87 -7.85 -3.85 11.57
CA GLY A 87 -7.28 -4.11 10.25
C GLY A 87 -6.80 -2.80 9.63
N ASP A 88 -7.39 -2.43 8.50
CA ASP A 88 -7.10 -1.17 7.80
C ASP A 88 -8.21 -0.12 7.97
N ASP A 89 -9.31 -0.42 8.67
CA ASP A 89 -10.30 0.58 9.06
C ASP A 89 -9.77 1.44 10.21
N VAL A 90 -9.97 2.76 10.13
CA VAL A 90 -9.53 3.71 11.16
C VAL A 90 -10.48 4.89 11.33
N GLN A 91 -10.65 5.34 12.56
CA GLN A 91 -11.45 6.52 12.89
C GLN A 91 -10.71 7.37 13.93
N LEU A 92 -10.64 8.69 13.68
CA LEU A 92 -10.17 9.70 14.63
C LEU A 92 -11.35 10.56 15.08
N ILE A 93 -11.55 10.64 16.38
CA ILE A 93 -12.61 11.40 17.05
C ILE A 93 -11.95 12.50 17.87
N LYS A 94 -12.55 13.70 17.88
CA LYS A 94 -12.21 14.78 18.80
C LYS A 94 -13.46 15.21 19.56
N ASN A 95 -13.42 15.18 20.89
CA ASN A 95 -14.55 15.57 21.75
C ASN A 95 -15.88 14.94 21.31
N GLY A 96 -15.87 13.63 21.02
CA GLY A 96 -17.05 12.88 20.56
C GLY A 96 -17.47 13.11 19.10
N LYS A 97 -16.78 13.96 18.33
CA LYS A 97 -17.05 14.19 16.90
C LYS A 97 -16.03 13.52 16.01
N VAL A 98 -16.47 12.76 15.00
CA VAL A 98 -15.60 12.16 13.98
C VAL A 98 -14.92 13.26 13.17
N LEU A 99 -13.59 13.28 13.19
CA LEU A 99 -12.76 14.17 12.37
C LEU A 99 -12.26 13.50 11.10
N PHE A 100 -12.00 12.20 11.18
CA PHE A 100 -11.50 11.40 10.08
C PHE A 100 -12.04 9.98 10.22
N GLU A 101 -12.45 9.39 9.11
CA GLU A 101 -12.86 8.00 9.04
C GLU A 101 -12.38 7.43 7.71
N HIS A 102 -11.82 6.24 7.76
CA HIS A 102 -11.42 5.47 6.60
C HIS A 102 -11.90 4.05 6.78
N LYS A 103 -12.56 3.54 5.74
CA LYS A 103 -12.98 2.16 5.64
C LYS A 103 -12.39 1.56 4.38
N ASP A 104 -11.90 0.35 4.53
CA ASP A 104 -11.35 -0.42 3.43
C ASP A 104 -12.52 -0.97 2.57
N ASP A 105 -12.55 -0.63 1.29
CA ASP A 105 -13.53 -1.20 0.35
C ASP A 105 -13.00 -2.54 -0.16
N VAL A 106 -13.38 -3.60 0.56
CA VAL A 106 -12.94 -4.97 0.30
C VAL A 106 -14.10 -5.82 -0.21
N VAL A 107 -13.94 -6.36 -1.42
CA VAL A 107 -14.94 -7.20 -2.09
C VAL A 107 -14.39 -8.60 -2.33
N PHE A 108 -15.16 -9.61 -1.92
CA PHE A 108 -14.84 -11.01 -2.16
C PHE A 108 -15.68 -11.55 -3.32
N ILE A 109 -15.02 -12.13 -4.31
CA ILE A 109 -15.66 -12.74 -5.47
C ILE A 109 -15.12 -14.16 -5.64
N LYS A 110 -16.02 -15.10 -5.87
CA LYS A 110 -15.69 -16.47 -6.29
C LYS A 110 -16.26 -16.70 -7.68
N ALA A 111 -15.39 -17.01 -8.64
CA ALA A 111 -15.78 -17.39 -9.99
C ALA A 111 -15.50 -18.88 -10.22
N LYS A 112 -16.35 -19.54 -11.03
CA LYS A 112 -16.19 -20.94 -11.41
C LYS A 112 -16.31 -21.06 -12.93
N ASN A 113 -15.44 -21.85 -13.55
CA ASN A 113 -15.53 -22.13 -15.00
C ASN A 113 -16.27 -23.44 -15.28
N SER A 114 -16.51 -23.75 -16.56
CA SER A 114 -17.19 -24.98 -16.98
C SER A 114 -16.44 -26.28 -16.66
N LYS A 115 -15.11 -26.21 -16.43
CA LYS A 115 -14.28 -27.35 -16.02
C LYS A 115 -14.37 -27.64 -14.52
N GLY A 116 -15.01 -26.74 -13.77
CA GLY A 116 -15.12 -26.82 -12.33
C GLY A 116 -13.98 -26.14 -11.57
N ASP A 117 -13.01 -25.53 -12.27
CA ASP A 117 -11.97 -24.73 -11.61
C ASP A 117 -12.60 -23.52 -10.91
N VAL A 118 -12.01 -23.12 -9.80
CA VAL A 118 -12.46 -22.03 -8.93
C VAL A 118 -11.37 -20.96 -8.86
N LEU A 119 -11.80 -19.71 -8.97
CA LEU A 119 -10.98 -18.52 -8.80
C LEU A 119 -11.57 -17.68 -7.66
N ASP A 120 -10.90 -17.68 -6.52
CA ASP A 120 -11.23 -16.81 -5.39
C ASP A 120 -10.43 -15.51 -5.50
N MET A 121 -11.12 -14.38 -5.38
CA MET A 121 -10.56 -13.04 -5.53
C MET A 121 -11.01 -12.18 -4.35
N LYS A 122 -10.05 -11.56 -3.67
CA LYS A 122 -10.28 -10.54 -2.65
C LYS A 122 -9.76 -9.21 -3.18
N PHE A 123 -10.65 -8.37 -3.69
CA PHE A 123 -10.35 -7.03 -4.14
C PHE A 123 -10.25 -6.10 -2.92
N ASN A 124 -9.22 -5.27 -2.89
CA ASN A 124 -9.13 -4.10 -2.04
C ASN A 124 -9.14 -2.88 -2.97
N ASN A 125 -10.33 -2.30 -3.18
CA ASN A 125 -10.54 -1.19 -4.10
C ASN A 125 -9.87 0.09 -3.57
N THR A 126 -9.76 0.23 -2.25
CA THR A 126 -9.03 1.32 -1.60
C THR A 126 -7.55 1.31 -1.94
N GLN A 127 -6.91 0.13 -1.89
CA GLN A 127 -5.47 -0.04 -2.17
C GLN A 127 -5.17 -0.28 -3.65
N GLY A 128 -6.18 -0.45 -4.49
CA GLY A 128 -6.00 -0.86 -5.89
C GLY A 128 -5.26 -2.19 -5.99
N ALA A 129 -5.60 -3.16 -5.14
CA ALA A 129 -4.93 -4.45 -5.07
C ALA A 129 -5.94 -5.60 -5.09
N VAL A 130 -5.51 -6.77 -5.56
CA VAL A 130 -6.32 -8.00 -5.48
C VAL A 130 -5.46 -9.17 -5.08
N LYS A 131 -5.98 -9.98 -4.15
CA LYS A 131 -5.42 -11.29 -3.79
C LYS A 131 -6.21 -12.37 -4.49
N VAL A 132 -5.52 -13.23 -5.22
CA VAL A 132 -6.14 -14.29 -6.03
C VAL A 132 -5.69 -15.67 -5.55
N TYR A 133 -6.62 -16.62 -5.45
CA TYR A 133 -6.34 -18.03 -5.16
C TYR A 133 -7.01 -18.88 -6.25
N PHE A 134 -6.19 -19.60 -7.01
CA PHE A 134 -6.67 -20.50 -8.07
C PHE A 134 -6.73 -21.94 -7.54
N ASN A 135 -7.91 -22.56 -7.56
CA ASN A 135 -8.17 -23.90 -7.03
C ASN A 135 -7.65 -24.12 -5.60
N GLY A 136 -7.81 -23.12 -4.72
CA GLY A 136 -7.31 -23.16 -3.33
C GLY A 136 -5.78 -23.17 -3.22
N GLY A 137 -5.06 -22.86 -4.29
CA GLY A 137 -3.60 -22.80 -4.33
C GLY A 137 -3.01 -21.60 -3.58
N LYS A 138 -1.72 -21.34 -3.84
CA LYS A 138 -1.00 -20.21 -3.22
C LYS A 138 -1.64 -18.87 -3.59
N GLN A 139 -1.58 -17.92 -2.66
CA GLN A 139 -1.95 -16.52 -2.87
C GLN A 139 -1.12 -15.91 -4.00
N ILE A 140 -1.79 -15.16 -4.87
CA ILE A 140 -1.18 -14.33 -5.90
C ILE A 140 -1.60 -12.89 -5.63
N ASP A 141 -0.64 -12.04 -5.29
CA ASP A 141 -0.86 -10.61 -5.07
C ASP A 141 -0.69 -9.85 -6.40
N LEU A 142 -1.70 -9.08 -6.78
CA LEU A 142 -1.72 -8.30 -8.02
C LEU A 142 -2.10 -6.85 -7.72
N ILE A 143 -1.51 -5.93 -8.49
CA ILE A 143 -1.75 -4.49 -8.37
C ILE A 143 -2.53 -3.99 -9.59
N GLN A 144 -3.48 -3.10 -9.35
CA GLN A 144 -4.35 -2.52 -10.37
C GLN A 144 -3.54 -1.80 -11.44
N GLN A 145 -3.99 -1.93 -12.67
CA GLN A 145 -3.46 -1.26 -13.84
C GLN A 145 -4.55 -0.39 -14.47
N LYS A 146 -4.14 0.63 -15.23
CA LYS A 146 -5.08 1.45 -15.99
C LYS A 146 -5.64 0.64 -17.16
N SER A 147 -6.94 0.35 -17.12
CA SER A 147 -7.68 -0.32 -18.21
C SER A 147 -8.57 0.68 -18.96
N ALA A 148 -8.86 0.41 -20.24
CA ALA A 148 -9.85 1.18 -20.99
C ALA A 148 -11.29 0.78 -20.65
N SER A 149 -11.50 -0.47 -20.21
CA SER A 149 -12.79 -1.00 -19.74
C SER A 149 -12.54 -2.23 -18.86
N GLY A 150 -13.35 -2.39 -17.82
CA GLY A 150 -13.25 -3.53 -16.90
C GLY A 150 -12.08 -3.44 -15.94
N ILE A 151 -11.70 -4.57 -15.35
CA ILE A 151 -10.60 -4.67 -14.40
C ILE A 151 -9.33 -5.16 -15.09
N TRP A 152 -8.19 -4.67 -14.62
CA TRP A 152 -6.88 -5.19 -14.98
C TRP A 152 -5.95 -5.07 -13.78
N TYR A 153 -5.37 -6.19 -13.36
CA TYR A 153 -4.44 -6.29 -12.24
C TYR A 153 -3.29 -7.20 -12.67
N LYS A 154 -2.06 -6.86 -12.30
CA LYS A 154 -0.91 -7.69 -12.64
C LYS A 154 0.20 -7.65 -11.59
N ASN A 155 1.11 -8.62 -11.70
CA ASN A 155 2.48 -8.55 -11.20
C ASN A 155 3.43 -9.03 -12.31
N ASP A 156 4.68 -9.33 -12.00
CA ASP A 156 5.68 -9.73 -13.01
C ASP A 156 5.36 -11.05 -13.72
N ILE A 157 4.54 -11.91 -13.10
CA ILE A 157 4.31 -13.30 -13.55
C ILE A 157 2.86 -13.53 -13.96
N TYR A 158 1.91 -12.85 -13.31
CA TYR A 158 0.49 -13.12 -13.42
C TYR A 158 -0.28 -11.86 -13.85
N GLU A 159 -1.38 -12.10 -14.57
CA GLU A 159 -2.31 -11.09 -15.01
C GLU A 159 -3.75 -11.56 -14.76
N LEU A 160 -4.53 -10.73 -14.06
CA LEU A 160 -5.97 -10.86 -13.93
C LEU A 160 -6.63 -9.74 -14.73
N SER A 161 -7.58 -10.11 -15.59
CA SER A 161 -8.43 -9.16 -16.31
C SER A 161 -9.87 -9.63 -16.31
N GLY A 162 -10.81 -8.71 -16.52
CA GLY A 162 -12.22 -9.07 -16.54
C GLY A 162 -13.16 -7.91 -16.84
N LYS A 163 -14.41 -8.22 -17.15
CA LYS A 163 -15.49 -7.25 -17.36
C LYS A 163 -16.82 -7.88 -16.95
N GLY A 164 -17.56 -7.19 -16.08
CA GLY A 164 -18.77 -7.76 -15.48
C GLY A 164 -18.44 -9.04 -14.71
N ASN A 165 -19.09 -10.14 -15.09
CA ASN A 165 -18.91 -11.44 -14.44
C ASN A 165 -17.90 -12.38 -15.13
N HIS A 166 -17.17 -11.87 -16.13
CA HIS A 166 -16.15 -12.63 -16.86
C HIS A 166 -14.75 -12.27 -16.39
N TYR A 167 -13.96 -13.28 -16.05
CA TYR A 167 -12.61 -13.15 -15.51
C TYR A 167 -11.64 -14.03 -16.28
N THR A 168 -10.40 -13.57 -16.42
CA THR A 168 -9.30 -14.34 -17.01
C THR A 168 -8.05 -14.17 -16.15
N LEU A 169 -7.50 -15.29 -15.67
CA LEU A 169 -6.20 -15.34 -15.00
C LEU A 169 -5.17 -15.98 -15.92
N LYS A 170 -4.05 -15.30 -16.16
CA LYS A 170 -2.90 -15.79 -16.92
C LYS A 170 -1.65 -15.88 -16.06
N LYS A 171 -0.75 -16.79 -16.44
CA LYS A 171 0.63 -16.89 -15.96
C LYS A 171 1.55 -16.84 -17.18
N GLY A 172 2.22 -15.71 -17.40
CA GLY A 172 2.87 -15.41 -18.68
C GLY A 172 1.87 -15.50 -19.84
N SER A 173 2.19 -16.29 -20.87
CA SER A 173 1.31 -16.52 -22.03
C SER A 173 0.21 -17.58 -21.78
N LYS A 174 0.28 -18.35 -20.68
CA LYS A 174 -0.65 -19.45 -20.40
C LYS A 174 -1.90 -18.93 -19.68
N THR A 175 -3.08 -19.25 -20.22
CA THR A 175 -4.35 -19.03 -19.51
C THR A 175 -4.57 -20.14 -18.48
N LEU A 176 -4.73 -19.76 -17.21
CA LEU A 176 -5.03 -20.68 -16.12
C LEU A 176 -6.54 -20.78 -15.86
N PHE A 177 -7.24 -19.65 -15.94
CA PHE A 177 -8.68 -19.57 -15.71
C PHE A 177 -9.34 -18.64 -16.72
N LYS A 178 -10.54 -19.02 -17.18
CA LYS A 178 -11.46 -18.17 -17.96
C LYS A 178 -12.90 -18.63 -17.74
N ASN A 179 -13.84 -17.72 -17.55
CA ASN A 179 -15.29 -17.98 -17.49
C ASN A 179 -16.11 -17.02 -18.34
#